data_AF-A0AAV9ZFC7-F1
#
_entry.id   AF-A0AAV9ZFC7-F1
#
_cell.length_a   1.000
_cell.length_b   1.000
_cell.length_c   1.000
_cell.angle_alpha   90.00
_cell.angle_beta   90.00
_cell.angle_gamma   90.00
#
_symmetry.space_group_name_H-M   'P 1'
#
loop_
_entity.id
_entity.type
_entity.pdbx_description
1 polymer ?
#
loop_
_entity_poly.entity_id
_entity_poly.type
_entity_poly.pdbx_seq_one_letter_code
_entity_poly.pdbx_strand_id
1 'polypeptide(L)'
;MDRSSQNTLAQKFAAMHNPKDLLMLCNAFDGGSAQALANNPRAKAIASASYAVAIVIGTQDEALTLEENLRGVQPIIAAGIKAGKPVTIDLQDGYGAQLARAIEEVIKMGAVGCNIEDFSREKGGLWSVEEAAARIKHAKEAAAKCGLPDFVVNARIDALFQEIDGGMEVVIQRGKAYLAAGATTVFVWGGPGGRGVSSEEIKRLVKEFDGMLNVGLHLGEGFLKKEEIQALGVARVSMGPGPYGAVIHAFSNLIDGIL
;
A
#
# COMPACT_ATOMS: atom_id res chain seq x y z
N MET A 1 16.19 -8.55 13.62
CA MET A 1 16.19 -9.61 12.60
C MET A 1 17.43 -9.40 11.75
N ASP A 2 18.22 -10.44 11.47
CA ASP A 2 19.34 -10.29 10.54
C ASP A 2 18.83 -10.12 9.09
N ARG A 3 19.70 -9.62 8.20
CA ARG A 3 19.32 -9.25 6.84
C ARG A 3 18.90 -10.46 5.98
N SER A 4 19.51 -11.63 6.19
CA SER A 4 19.15 -12.87 5.46
C SER A 4 17.77 -13.36 5.84
N SER A 5 17.47 -13.38 7.15
CA SER A 5 16.14 -13.72 7.67
C SER A 5 15.08 -12.73 7.17
N GLN A 6 15.40 -11.43 7.12
CA GLN A 6 14.49 -10.42 6.58
C GLN A 6 14.27 -10.60 5.07
N ASN A 7 15.29 -10.95 4.30
CA ASN A 7 15.12 -11.20 2.87
C ASN A 7 14.28 -12.46 2.61
N THR A 8 14.44 -13.50 3.44
CA THR A 8 13.57 -14.68 3.41
C THR A 8 12.11 -14.31 3.68
N LEU A 9 11.86 -13.37 4.60
CA LEU A 9 10.52 -12.84 4.85
C LEU A 9 9.99 -12.02 3.66
N ALA A 10 10.85 -11.25 2.98
CA ALA A 10 10.51 -10.52 1.77
C ALA A 10 10.14 -11.46 0.61
N GLN A 11 10.88 -12.55 0.41
CA GLN A 11 10.56 -13.60 -0.58
C GLN A 11 9.20 -14.25 -0.29
N LYS A 12 8.92 -14.57 0.98
CA LYS A 12 7.60 -15.08 1.39
C LYS A 12 6.50 -14.07 1.08
N PHE A 13 6.73 -12.79 1.38
CA PHE A 13 5.75 -11.73 1.11
C PHE A 13 5.53 -11.52 -0.39
N ALA A 14 6.59 -11.57 -1.21
CA ALA A 14 6.50 -11.52 -2.66
C ALA A 14 5.65 -12.68 -3.20
N ALA A 15 5.90 -13.90 -2.74
CA ALA A 15 5.15 -15.10 -3.14
C ALA A 15 3.66 -15.09 -2.73
N MET A 16 3.29 -14.31 -1.71
CA MET A 16 1.88 -14.12 -1.35
C MET A 16 1.10 -13.30 -2.38
N HIS A 17 1.77 -12.53 -3.25
CA HIS A 17 1.11 -11.80 -4.34
C HIS A 17 0.86 -12.76 -5.49
N ASN A 18 -0.22 -13.54 -5.37
CA ASN A 18 -0.59 -14.58 -6.32
C ASN A 18 -2.05 -14.40 -6.75
N PRO A 19 -2.34 -14.17 -8.05
CA PRO A 19 -3.70 -14.03 -8.56
C PRO A 19 -4.63 -15.21 -8.25
N LYS A 20 -4.07 -16.39 -7.93
CA LYS A 20 -4.82 -17.60 -7.56
C LYS A 20 -5.13 -17.71 -6.07
N ASP A 21 -4.47 -16.93 -5.21
CA ASP A 21 -4.69 -16.90 -3.76
C ASP A 21 -4.66 -15.44 -3.29
N LEU A 22 -5.83 -14.78 -3.32
CA LEU A 22 -5.97 -13.37 -3.00
C LEU A 22 -5.34 -13.03 -1.64
N LEU A 23 -4.38 -12.09 -1.66
CA LEU A 23 -3.80 -11.52 -0.46
C LEU A 23 -4.65 -10.36 0.07
N MET A 24 -5.31 -10.58 1.21
CA MET A 24 -6.00 -9.52 1.94
C MET A 24 -5.05 -8.82 2.92
N LEU A 25 -4.81 -7.53 2.74
CA LEU A 25 -4.05 -6.70 3.68
C LEU A 25 -4.96 -5.70 4.40
N CYS A 26 -5.02 -5.86 5.71
CA CYS A 26 -5.57 -4.84 6.59
C CYS A 26 -4.48 -3.83 6.93
N ASN A 27 -4.85 -2.55 6.92
CA ASN A 27 -3.92 -1.45 7.18
C ASN A 27 -4.02 -1.04 8.66
N ALA A 28 -2.92 -1.21 9.38
CA ALA A 28 -2.74 -0.66 10.72
C ALA A 28 -2.40 0.83 10.65
N PHE A 29 -2.73 1.56 11.71
CA PHE A 29 -2.56 3.01 11.80
C PHE A 29 -1.84 3.45 13.08
N ASP A 30 -1.60 2.52 14.00
CA ASP A 30 -0.84 2.70 15.23
C ASP A 30 -0.35 1.35 15.79
N GLY A 31 0.30 1.35 16.96
CA GLY A 31 0.74 0.13 17.61
C GLY A 31 -0.39 -0.77 18.11
N GLY A 32 -1.53 -0.21 18.54
CA GLY A 32 -2.67 -0.96 19.06
C GLY A 32 -3.37 -1.78 17.98
N SER A 33 -3.70 -1.13 16.86
CA SER A 33 -4.26 -1.76 15.67
C SER A 33 -3.30 -2.79 15.06
N ALA A 34 -2.00 -2.50 15.03
CA ALA A 34 -1.00 -3.45 14.55
C ALA A 34 -0.91 -4.69 15.45
N GLN A 35 -0.97 -4.54 16.77
CA GLN A 35 -0.95 -5.67 17.71
C GLN A 35 -2.23 -6.52 17.59
N ALA A 36 -3.40 -5.89 17.40
CA ALA A 36 -4.65 -6.59 17.14
C ALA A 36 -4.57 -7.41 15.84
N LEU A 37 -4.03 -6.81 14.78
CA LEU A 37 -3.85 -7.49 13.49
C LEU A 37 -2.79 -8.61 13.56
N ALA A 38 -1.69 -8.37 14.28
CA ALA A 38 -0.64 -9.35 14.53
C ALA A 38 -1.18 -10.60 15.24
N ASN A 39 -2.10 -10.43 16.19
CA ASN A 39 -2.74 -11.54 16.93
C ASN A 39 -3.83 -12.27 16.12
N ASN A 40 -4.33 -11.68 15.02
CA ASN A 40 -5.34 -12.33 14.20
C ASN A 40 -4.71 -13.45 13.34
N PRO A 41 -5.12 -14.72 13.50
CA PRO A 41 -4.51 -15.85 12.77
C PRO A 41 -4.78 -15.79 11.25
N ARG A 42 -5.77 -15.01 10.80
CA ARG A 42 -6.08 -14.85 9.37
C ARG A 42 -5.22 -13.79 8.68
N ALA A 43 -4.57 -12.90 9.43
CA ALA A 43 -3.73 -11.86 8.85
C ALA A 43 -2.38 -12.45 8.43
N LYS A 44 -2.16 -12.61 7.12
CA LYS A 44 -0.91 -13.13 6.54
C LYS A 44 0.23 -12.10 6.59
N ALA A 45 -0.09 -10.81 6.55
CA ALA A 45 0.84 -9.67 6.61
C ALA A 45 0.13 -8.41 7.16
N ILE A 46 0.90 -7.36 7.44
CA ILE A 46 0.43 -6.06 7.94
C ILE A 46 0.82 -4.96 6.95
N ALA A 47 -0.13 -4.09 6.61
CA ALA A 47 0.16 -2.86 5.85
C ALA A 47 0.01 -1.64 6.77
N SER A 48 0.65 -0.52 6.47
CA SER A 48 0.23 0.79 6.99
C SER A 48 -0.62 1.55 5.95
N ALA A 49 -1.32 2.60 6.38
CA ALA A 49 -1.93 3.59 5.50
C ALA A 49 -1.51 4.98 5.99
N SER A 50 -0.81 5.76 5.15
CA SER A 50 -0.25 7.05 5.57
C SER A 50 -1.32 8.01 6.07
N TYR A 51 -2.49 8.03 5.40
CA TYR A 51 -3.63 8.86 5.78
C TYR A 51 -4.08 8.60 7.23
N ALA A 52 -4.20 7.33 7.62
CA ALA A 52 -4.63 6.98 8.97
C ALA A 52 -3.52 7.23 10.00
N VAL A 53 -2.25 6.99 9.64
CA VAL A 53 -1.10 7.32 10.48
C VAL A 53 -1.03 8.83 10.74
N ALA A 54 -1.26 9.66 9.72
CA ALA A 54 -1.26 11.11 9.82
C ALA A 54 -2.33 11.61 10.80
N ILE A 55 -3.56 11.13 10.65
CA ILE A 55 -4.66 11.59 11.51
C ILE A 55 -4.43 11.16 12.96
N VAL A 56 -3.93 9.95 13.20
CA VAL A 56 -3.63 9.47 14.56
C VAL A 56 -2.64 10.38 15.29
N ILE A 57 -1.68 10.96 14.57
CA ILE A 57 -0.71 11.91 15.14
C ILE A 57 -1.16 13.38 15.08
N GLY A 58 -2.38 13.64 14.60
CA GLY A 58 -2.98 14.98 14.54
C GLY A 58 -2.52 15.85 13.36
N THR A 59 -2.04 15.24 12.27
CA THR A 59 -1.68 15.95 11.03
C THR A 59 -2.52 15.50 9.83
N GLN A 60 -2.37 16.19 8.70
CA GLN A 60 -2.98 15.84 7.42
C GLN A 60 -2.04 14.95 6.62
N ASP A 61 -2.58 14.06 5.76
CA ASP A 61 -1.76 13.14 4.97
C ASP A 61 -0.78 13.89 4.06
N GLU A 62 -1.23 14.99 3.48
CA GLU A 62 -0.43 15.85 2.60
C GLU A 62 0.71 16.56 3.33
N ALA A 63 0.56 16.77 4.65
CA ALA A 63 1.54 17.43 5.50
C ALA A 63 2.42 16.43 6.28
N LEU A 64 2.16 15.13 6.17
CA LEU A 64 2.89 14.08 6.89
C LEU A 64 4.34 14.04 6.40
N THR A 65 5.28 14.43 7.25
CA THR A 65 6.71 14.37 6.92
C THR A 65 7.24 12.94 6.94
N LEU A 66 8.40 12.69 6.32
CA LEU A 66 9.06 11.38 6.38
C LEU A 66 9.34 10.99 7.84
N GLU A 67 9.84 11.91 8.65
CA GLU A 67 10.15 11.71 10.06
C GLU A 67 8.91 11.31 10.88
N GLU A 68 7.78 11.95 10.62
CA GLU A 68 6.51 11.63 11.27
C GLU A 68 5.97 10.27 10.85
N ASN A 69 5.99 9.96 9.54
CA ASN A 69 5.57 8.65 9.06
C ASN A 69 6.46 7.54 9.65
N LEU A 70 7.79 7.69 9.57
CA LEU A 70 8.75 6.75 10.15
C LEU A 70 8.49 6.50 11.65
N ARG A 71 8.22 7.56 12.43
CA ARG A 71 7.85 7.45 13.84
C ARG A 71 6.52 6.70 14.02
N GLY A 72 5.52 7.01 13.20
CA GLY A 72 4.19 6.40 13.26
C GLY A 72 4.20 4.91 12.89
N VAL A 73 5.03 4.50 11.93
CA VAL A 73 5.09 3.12 11.46
C VAL A 73 6.03 2.22 12.27
N GLN A 74 6.96 2.79 13.04
CA GLN A 74 7.86 2.03 13.89
C GLN A 74 7.13 1.01 14.80
N PRO A 75 6.07 1.38 15.56
CA PRO A 75 5.33 0.40 16.37
C PRO A 75 4.57 -0.63 15.52
N ILE A 76 4.14 -0.28 14.29
CA ILE A 76 3.48 -1.20 13.36
C ILE A 76 4.46 -2.30 12.90
N ILE A 77 5.67 -1.88 12.50
CA ILE A 77 6.74 -2.79 12.08
C ILE A 77 7.14 -3.72 13.23
N ALA A 78 7.30 -3.17 14.43
CA ALA A 78 7.65 -3.95 15.62
C ALA A 78 6.61 -5.06 15.93
N ALA A 79 5.32 -4.75 15.82
CA ALA A 79 4.26 -5.73 16.02
C ALA A 79 4.31 -6.88 15.00
N GLY A 80 4.54 -6.57 13.73
CA GLY A 80 4.68 -7.58 12.68
C GLY A 80 5.90 -8.48 12.88
N ILE A 81 7.06 -7.90 13.21
CA ILE A 81 8.28 -8.65 13.52
C ILE A 81 8.05 -9.62 14.68
N LYS A 82 7.44 -9.13 15.78
CA LYS A 82 7.14 -9.95 16.96
C LYS A 82 6.24 -11.15 16.63
N ALA A 83 5.32 -10.98 15.68
CA ALA A 83 4.42 -12.04 15.22
C ALA A 83 4.95 -12.85 14.03
N GLY A 84 6.17 -12.57 13.53
CA GLY A 84 6.72 -13.24 12.35
C GLY A 84 5.97 -12.96 11.06
N LYS A 85 5.27 -11.82 10.97
CA LYS A 85 4.46 -11.41 9.80
C LYS A 85 5.19 -10.35 8.98
N PRO A 86 5.17 -10.44 7.63
CA PRO A 86 5.63 -9.37 6.76
C PRO A 86 4.92 -8.05 7.05
N VAL A 87 5.67 -6.95 6.97
CA VAL A 87 5.12 -5.59 7.09
C VAL A 87 5.47 -4.79 5.84
N THR A 88 4.48 -4.12 5.25
CA THR A 88 4.63 -3.20 4.12
C THR A 88 4.18 -1.80 4.50
N ILE A 89 4.98 -0.79 4.17
CA ILE A 89 4.74 0.59 4.61
C ILE A 89 4.28 1.48 3.45
N ASP A 90 3.22 2.24 3.68
CA ASP A 90 2.84 3.32 2.78
C ASP A 90 3.82 4.49 2.89
N LEU A 91 4.61 4.70 1.83
CA LEU A 91 5.60 5.77 1.75
C LEU A 91 5.13 6.93 0.86
N GLN A 92 3.82 7.02 0.57
CA GLN A 92 3.27 8.07 -0.27
C GLN A 92 3.99 8.13 -1.62
N ASP A 93 4.42 9.30 -2.08
CA ASP A 93 5.19 9.48 -3.31
C ASP A 93 6.66 9.11 -3.18
N GLY A 94 7.09 8.57 -2.03
CA GLY A 94 8.47 8.32 -1.68
C GLY A 94 9.20 9.55 -1.12
N TYR A 95 8.49 10.58 -0.69
CA TYR A 95 9.04 11.80 -0.11
C TYR A 95 10.04 12.52 -1.04
N GLY A 96 9.68 12.58 -2.33
CA GLY A 96 10.47 13.26 -3.36
C GLY A 96 11.90 12.71 -3.48
N ALA A 97 12.89 13.57 -3.23
CA ALA A 97 14.33 13.22 -3.27
C ALA A 97 14.79 12.31 -2.12
N GLN A 98 13.96 12.13 -1.08
CA GLN A 98 14.31 11.31 0.08
C GLN A 98 14.01 9.82 -0.10
N LEU A 99 13.57 9.40 -1.29
CA LEU A 99 13.13 8.03 -1.57
C LEU A 99 14.12 6.94 -1.11
N ALA A 100 15.40 7.07 -1.45
CA ALA A 100 16.42 6.11 -1.01
C ALA A 100 16.50 6.02 0.52
N ARG A 101 16.53 7.17 1.20
CA ARG A 101 16.55 7.24 2.67
C ARG A 101 15.28 6.62 3.26
N ALA A 102 14.10 6.91 2.71
CA ALA A 102 12.84 6.36 3.19
C ALA A 102 12.85 4.81 3.12
N ILE A 103 13.32 4.26 2.00
CA ILE A 103 13.48 2.81 1.81
C ILE A 103 14.49 2.23 2.80
N GLU A 104 15.67 2.85 2.94
CA GLU A 104 16.69 2.42 3.89
C GLU A 104 16.17 2.38 5.33
N GLU A 105 15.45 3.40 5.77
CA GLU A 105 14.93 3.50 7.14
C GLU A 105 13.86 2.46 7.43
N VAL A 106 12.86 2.26 6.56
CA VAL A 106 11.84 1.22 6.81
C VAL A 106 12.46 -0.18 6.78
N ILE A 107 13.48 -0.39 5.95
CA ILE A 107 14.24 -1.64 5.87
C ILE A 107 15.07 -1.88 7.13
N LYS A 108 15.68 -0.83 7.73
CA LYS A 108 16.36 -0.90 9.03
C LYS A 108 15.39 -1.24 10.16
N MET A 109 14.18 -0.69 10.11
CA MET A 109 13.12 -1.01 11.08
C MET A 109 12.60 -2.45 10.94
N GLY A 110 12.73 -3.05 9.75
CA GLY A 110 12.40 -4.45 9.49
C GLY A 110 11.21 -4.67 8.54
N ALA A 111 10.72 -3.61 7.89
CA ALA A 111 9.74 -3.75 6.81
C ALA A 111 10.33 -4.52 5.61
N VAL A 112 9.46 -5.17 4.85
CA VAL A 112 9.83 -5.99 3.68
C VAL A 112 9.10 -5.58 2.41
N GLY A 113 8.28 -4.53 2.48
CA GLY A 113 7.74 -3.88 1.30
C GLY A 113 7.30 -2.45 1.54
N CYS A 114 6.91 -1.78 0.47
CA CYS A 114 6.29 -0.47 0.53
C CYS A 114 5.22 -0.26 -0.55
N ASN A 115 4.40 0.78 -0.35
CA ASN A 115 3.71 1.45 -1.44
C ASN A 115 4.50 2.70 -1.86
N ILE A 116 4.54 2.97 -3.17
CA ILE A 116 5.04 4.24 -3.74
C ILE A 116 4.04 4.68 -4.80
N GLU A 117 3.52 5.90 -4.70
CA GLU A 117 2.55 6.45 -5.64
C GLU A 117 3.18 7.38 -6.68
N ASP A 118 2.49 7.55 -7.80
CA ASP A 118 2.96 8.33 -8.94
C ASP A 118 2.46 9.79 -8.95
N PHE A 119 1.69 10.21 -7.94
CA PHE A 119 1.40 11.62 -7.69
C PHE A 119 2.55 12.29 -6.94
N SER A 120 3.14 13.33 -7.54
CA SER A 120 4.14 14.18 -6.90
C SER A 120 3.47 15.28 -6.10
N ARG A 121 3.68 15.29 -4.78
CA ARG A 121 3.21 16.40 -3.93
C ARG A 121 3.94 17.70 -4.25
N GLU A 122 5.23 17.61 -4.53
CA GLU A 122 6.08 18.77 -4.88
C GLU A 122 5.63 19.43 -6.19
N LYS A 123 5.32 18.64 -7.22
CA LYS A 123 4.84 19.17 -8.51
C LYS A 123 3.33 19.48 -8.52
N GLY A 124 2.57 18.95 -7.56
CA GLY A 124 1.10 19.04 -7.56
C GLY A 124 0.45 18.28 -8.73
N GLY A 125 1.02 17.13 -9.12
CA GLY A 125 0.56 16.37 -10.29
C GLY A 125 1.31 15.06 -10.47
N LEU A 126 0.90 14.25 -11.45
CA LEU A 126 1.57 12.98 -11.70
C LEU A 126 3.00 13.17 -12.24
N TRP A 127 3.92 12.32 -11.79
CA TRP A 127 5.15 12.05 -12.51
C TRP A 127 4.84 11.53 -13.93
N SER A 128 5.77 11.78 -14.87
CA SER A 128 5.71 11.06 -16.16
C SER A 128 5.77 9.54 -15.93
N VAL A 129 5.32 8.76 -16.90
CA VAL A 129 5.37 7.29 -16.80
C VAL A 129 6.81 6.81 -16.56
N GLU A 130 7.76 7.42 -17.28
CA GLU A 130 9.19 7.12 -17.22
C GLU A 130 9.79 7.55 -15.88
N GLU A 131 9.44 8.74 -15.37
CA GLU A 131 9.89 9.23 -14.06
C GLU A 131 9.38 8.31 -12.94
N ALA A 132 8.09 7.97 -12.93
CA ALA A 132 7.51 7.08 -11.93
C ALA A 132 8.12 5.66 -11.99
N ALA A 133 8.31 5.11 -13.18
CA ALA A 133 8.98 3.82 -13.38
C ALA A 133 10.44 3.86 -12.88
N ALA A 134 11.17 4.94 -13.15
CA ALA A 134 12.53 5.13 -12.66
C ALA A 134 12.58 5.19 -11.12
N ARG A 135 11.59 5.84 -10.48
CA ARG A 135 11.46 5.87 -9.01
C ARG A 135 11.23 4.48 -8.41
N ILE A 136 10.38 3.66 -9.03
CA ILE A 136 10.16 2.26 -8.60
C ILE A 136 11.46 1.47 -8.67
N LYS A 137 12.18 1.56 -9.81
CA LYS A 137 13.48 0.91 -9.97
C LYS A 137 14.49 1.40 -8.93
N HIS A 138 14.52 2.70 -8.67
CA HIS A 138 15.39 3.30 -7.65
C HIS A 138 15.10 2.77 -6.24
N ALA A 139 13.83 2.60 -5.89
CA ALA A 139 13.44 1.98 -4.61
C ALA A 139 13.93 0.54 -4.50
N LYS A 140 13.81 -0.26 -5.57
CA LYS A 140 14.34 -1.64 -5.63
C LYS A 140 15.86 -1.67 -5.50
N GLU A 141 16.57 -0.76 -6.16
CA GLU A 141 18.03 -0.64 -6.07
C GLU A 141 18.49 -0.23 -4.66
N ALA A 142 17.81 0.72 -4.02
CA ALA A 142 18.09 1.13 -2.65
C ALA A 142 17.91 -0.06 -1.69
N ALA A 143 16.81 -0.81 -1.82
CA ALA A 143 16.57 -1.99 -1.02
C ALA A 143 17.64 -3.09 -1.22
N ALA A 144 18.05 -3.34 -2.47
CA ALA A 144 19.12 -4.28 -2.78
C ALA A 144 20.46 -3.88 -2.15
N LYS A 145 20.81 -2.59 -2.14
CA LYS A 145 22.01 -2.06 -1.46
C LYS A 145 21.97 -2.27 0.06
N CYS A 146 20.78 -2.32 0.65
CA CYS A 146 20.60 -2.71 2.06
C CYS A 146 20.70 -4.23 2.31
N GLY A 147 20.95 -5.03 1.27
CA GLY A 147 20.95 -6.50 1.33
C GLY A 147 19.56 -7.13 1.26
N LEU A 148 18.57 -6.42 0.72
CA LEU A 148 17.18 -6.86 0.65
C LEU A 148 16.65 -6.86 -0.81
N PRO A 149 17.25 -7.63 -1.73
CA PRO A 149 16.89 -7.60 -3.16
C PRO A 149 15.42 -7.98 -3.44
N ASP A 150 14.82 -8.81 -2.59
CA ASP A 150 13.45 -9.29 -2.74
C ASP A 150 12.41 -8.35 -2.11
N PHE A 151 12.80 -7.12 -1.73
CA PHE A 151 11.89 -6.11 -1.20
C PHE A 151 10.71 -5.86 -2.15
N VAL A 152 9.50 -5.89 -1.60
CA VAL A 152 8.25 -5.82 -2.36
C VAL A 152 7.85 -4.37 -2.57
N VAL A 153 7.64 -3.97 -3.83
CA VAL A 153 7.12 -2.63 -4.16
C VAL A 153 5.73 -2.79 -4.76
N ASN A 154 4.75 -2.16 -4.12
CA ASN A 154 3.39 -2.01 -4.65
C ASN A 154 3.24 -0.59 -5.22
N ALA A 155 3.33 -0.47 -6.54
CA ALA A 155 3.35 0.81 -7.23
C ALA A 155 1.93 1.35 -7.41
N ARG A 156 1.58 2.46 -6.75
CA ARG A 156 0.26 3.07 -6.80
C ARG A 156 0.13 4.02 -7.99
N ILE A 157 -1.01 3.94 -8.67
CA ILE A 157 -1.40 4.78 -9.80
C ILE A 157 -2.59 5.64 -9.37
N ASP A 158 -2.41 6.96 -9.44
CA ASP A 158 -3.44 7.95 -9.09
C ASP A 158 -4.14 8.55 -10.32
N ALA A 159 -3.84 8.08 -11.53
CA ALA A 159 -4.36 8.66 -12.77
C ALA A 159 -5.89 8.75 -12.88
N LEU A 160 -6.63 7.75 -12.38
CA LEU A 160 -8.10 7.83 -12.34
C LEU A 160 -8.59 8.83 -11.30
N PHE A 161 -7.91 8.91 -10.16
CA PHE A 161 -8.29 9.79 -9.05
C PHE A 161 -8.05 11.25 -9.40
N GLN A 162 -6.96 11.52 -10.13
CA GLN A 162 -6.56 12.84 -10.62
C GLN A 162 -7.23 13.22 -11.94
N GLU A 163 -8.19 12.42 -12.42
CA GLU A 163 -8.98 12.69 -13.63
C GLU A 163 -8.12 12.98 -14.87
N ILE A 164 -7.01 12.25 -15.03
CA ILE A 164 -6.10 12.43 -16.16
C ILE A 164 -6.77 11.97 -17.46
N ASP A 165 -6.68 12.81 -18.49
CA ASP A 165 -7.17 12.51 -19.84
C ASP A 165 -6.61 11.19 -20.37
N GLY A 166 -7.46 10.39 -21.02
CA GLY A 166 -7.11 9.08 -21.56
C GLY A 166 -7.57 7.90 -20.69
N GLY A 167 -8.07 8.17 -19.48
CA GLY A 167 -8.77 7.18 -18.64
C GLY A 167 -7.98 5.90 -18.42
N MET A 168 -8.60 4.75 -18.71
CA MET A 168 -8.00 3.43 -18.45
C MET A 168 -6.72 3.15 -19.24
N GLU A 169 -6.52 3.74 -20.42
CA GLU A 169 -5.30 3.49 -21.21
C GLU A 169 -4.07 4.03 -20.51
N VAL A 170 -4.18 5.20 -19.88
CA VAL A 170 -3.10 5.81 -19.10
C VAL A 170 -2.76 4.93 -17.89
N VAL A 171 -3.77 4.38 -17.22
CA VAL A 171 -3.58 3.44 -16.10
C VAL A 171 -2.84 2.19 -16.56
N ILE A 172 -3.24 1.61 -17.70
CA ILE A 172 -2.62 0.40 -18.25
C ILE A 172 -1.18 0.66 -18.65
N GLN A 173 -0.92 1.77 -19.35
CA GLN A 173 0.43 2.17 -19.74
C GLN A 173 1.35 2.31 -18.51
N ARG A 174 0.89 3.03 -17.48
CA ARG A 174 1.60 3.21 -16.22
C ARG A 174 1.85 1.88 -15.53
N GLY A 175 0.81 1.07 -15.34
CA GLY A 175 0.93 -0.21 -14.65
C GLY A 175 1.92 -1.17 -15.33
N LYS A 176 1.89 -1.28 -16.66
CA LYS A 176 2.86 -2.09 -17.40
C LYS A 176 4.29 -1.59 -17.23
N ALA A 177 4.50 -0.27 -17.29
CA ALA A 177 5.81 0.33 -17.06
C ALA A 177 6.32 0.06 -15.63
N TYR A 178 5.43 0.11 -14.64
CA TYR A 178 5.77 -0.08 -13.22
C TYR A 178 6.13 -1.54 -12.91
N LEU A 179 5.39 -2.50 -13.48
CA LEU A 179 5.73 -3.91 -13.41
C LEU A 179 7.07 -4.19 -14.11
N ALA A 180 7.29 -3.63 -15.29
CA ALA A 180 8.56 -3.75 -16.02
C ALA A 180 9.75 -3.12 -15.25
N ALA A 181 9.51 -2.09 -14.44
CA ALA A 181 10.50 -1.47 -13.56
C ALA A 181 10.81 -2.30 -12.29
N GLY A 182 10.07 -3.39 -12.04
CA GLY A 182 10.29 -4.31 -10.93
C GLY A 182 9.31 -4.16 -9.77
N ALA A 183 8.19 -3.44 -9.94
CA ALA A 183 7.08 -3.52 -8.99
C ALA A 183 6.54 -4.96 -8.90
N THR A 184 6.20 -5.40 -7.70
CA THR A 184 5.56 -6.71 -7.48
C THR A 184 4.09 -6.67 -7.85
N THR A 185 3.40 -5.58 -7.50
CA THR A 185 2.02 -5.32 -7.90
C THR A 185 1.85 -3.86 -8.25
N VAL A 186 0.80 -3.58 -9.03
CA VAL A 186 0.32 -2.20 -9.28
C VAL A 186 -0.98 -1.98 -8.55
N PHE A 187 -1.10 -0.86 -7.85
CA PHE A 187 -2.28 -0.48 -7.10
C PHE A 187 -3.02 0.64 -7.83
N VAL A 188 -4.20 0.33 -8.36
CA VAL A 188 -5.08 1.37 -8.91
C VAL A 188 -5.97 1.87 -7.78
N TRP A 189 -5.75 3.11 -7.34
CA TRP A 189 -6.44 3.69 -6.18
C TRP A 189 -7.96 3.76 -6.38
N GLY A 190 -8.38 4.19 -7.57
CA GLY A 190 -9.79 4.41 -7.91
C GLY A 190 -10.01 5.78 -8.53
N GLY A 191 -11.26 6.07 -8.87
CA GLY A 191 -11.63 7.35 -9.49
C GLY A 191 -12.01 8.48 -8.51
N PRO A 192 -12.46 9.63 -9.03
CA PRO A 192 -12.79 10.81 -8.24
C PRO A 192 -13.89 10.53 -7.21
N GLY A 193 -13.89 11.32 -6.14
CA GLY A 193 -14.84 11.15 -5.02
C GLY A 193 -14.71 9.83 -4.26
N GLY A 194 -13.62 9.09 -4.47
CA GLY A 194 -13.40 7.80 -3.81
C GLY A 194 -14.29 6.68 -4.34
N ARG A 195 -14.75 6.75 -5.61
CA ARG A 195 -15.61 5.73 -6.23
C ARG A 195 -14.97 4.33 -6.36
N GLY A 196 -13.69 4.18 -6.04
CA GLY A 196 -12.95 2.95 -6.22
C GLY A 196 -12.81 2.55 -7.69
N VAL A 197 -12.71 1.24 -7.92
CA VAL A 197 -12.55 0.63 -9.25
C VAL A 197 -13.74 -0.32 -9.49
N SER A 198 -14.43 -0.17 -10.61
CA SER A 198 -15.58 -1.00 -10.99
C SER A 198 -15.15 -2.41 -11.40
N SER A 199 -16.11 -3.35 -11.43
CA SER A 199 -15.83 -4.75 -11.84
C SER A 199 -15.29 -4.84 -13.27
N GLU A 200 -15.79 -4.02 -14.20
CA GLU A 200 -15.31 -3.98 -15.58
C GLU A 200 -13.90 -3.40 -15.70
N GLU A 201 -13.59 -2.35 -14.92
CA GLU A 201 -12.23 -1.81 -14.81
C GLU A 201 -11.27 -2.87 -14.23
N ILE A 202 -11.68 -3.59 -13.17
CA ILE A 202 -10.86 -4.66 -12.57
C ILE A 202 -10.62 -5.80 -13.57
N LYS A 203 -11.66 -6.31 -14.26
CA LYS A 203 -11.49 -7.38 -15.28
C LYS A 203 -10.44 -6.99 -16.32
N ARG A 204 -10.53 -5.75 -16.78
CA ARG A 204 -9.60 -5.22 -17.77
C ARG A 204 -8.18 -5.14 -17.21
N LEU A 205 -8.00 -4.56 -16.02
CA LEU A 205 -6.69 -4.42 -15.38
C LEU A 205 -6.05 -5.77 -15.05
N VAL A 206 -6.83 -6.75 -14.57
CA VAL A 206 -6.36 -8.11 -14.32
C VAL A 206 -5.81 -8.74 -15.60
N LYS A 207 -6.51 -8.59 -16.72
CA LYS A 207 -6.02 -9.07 -18.02
C LYS A 207 -4.71 -8.38 -18.43
N GLU A 208 -4.62 -7.07 -18.27
CA GLU A 208 -3.47 -6.29 -18.75
C GLU A 208 -2.22 -6.40 -17.85
N PHE A 209 -2.39 -6.82 -16.59
CA PHE A 209 -1.33 -6.95 -15.59
C PHE A 209 -1.08 -8.39 -15.13
N ASP A 210 -1.61 -9.39 -15.85
CA ASP A 210 -1.53 -10.81 -15.50
C ASP A 210 -1.99 -11.10 -14.05
N GLY A 211 -2.98 -10.35 -13.58
CA GLY A 211 -3.54 -10.43 -12.23
C GLY A 211 -2.70 -9.79 -11.13
N MET A 212 -1.51 -9.23 -11.43
CA MET A 212 -0.62 -8.54 -10.47
C MET A 212 -1.13 -7.14 -10.09
N LEU A 213 -2.42 -7.08 -9.78
CA LEU A 213 -3.18 -5.91 -9.40
C LEU A 213 -3.42 -5.90 -7.89
N ASN A 214 -3.39 -4.71 -7.32
CA ASN A 214 -3.93 -4.37 -6.03
C ASN A 214 -5.10 -3.39 -6.22
N VAL A 215 -6.17 -3.55 -5.43
CA VAL A 215 -7.29 -2.60 -5.37
C VAL A 215 -7.69 -2.31 -3.92
N GLY A 216 -8.35 -1.17 -3.71
CA GLY A 216 -8.91 -0.80 -2.42
C GLY A 216 -10.20 -1.57 -2.12
N LEU A 217 -10.35 -2.05 -0.88
CA LEU A 217 -11.64 -2.54 -0.37
C LEU A 217 -12.35 -1.41 0.38
N HIS A 218 -13.52 -1.02 -0.13
CA HIS A 218 -14.43 -0.10 0.54
C HIS A 218 -15.54 -0.90 1.23
N LEU A 219 -15.81 -0.60 2.50
CA LEU A 219 -16.76 -1.36 3.33
C LEU A 219 -18.21 -0.84 3.25
N GLY A 220 -18.48 0.14 2.38
CA GLY A 220 -19.79 0.76 2.23
C GLY A 220 -20.73 0.01 1.27
N GLU A 221 -22.00 0.37 1.30
CA GLU A 221 -22.97 -0.12 0.31
C GLU A 221 -22.61 0.35 -1.11
N GLY A 222 -22.89 -0.50 -2.11
CA GLY A 222 -22.61 -0.21 -3.51
C GLY A 222 -21.18 -0.52 -3.99
N PHE A 223 -20.27 -0.87 -3.07
CA PHE A 223 -18.91 -1.31 -3.42
C PHE A 223 -18.81 -2.82 -3.57
N LEU A 224 -17.82 -3.27 -4.36
CA LEU A 224 -17.54 -4.69 -4.53
C LEU A 224 -17.09 -5.33 -3.22
N LYS A 225 -17.64 -6.51 -2.94
CA LYS A 225 -17.24 -7.35 -1.82
C LYS A 225 -15.95 -8.09 -2.14
N LYS A 226 -15.31 -8.59 -1.08
CA LYS A 226 -14.10 -9.40 -1.16
C LYS A 226 -14.26 -10.56 -2.15
N GLU A 227 -15.35 -11.31 -2.05
CA GLU A 227 -15.58 -12.52 -2.87
C GLU A 227 -15.72 -12.17 -4.35
N GLU A 228 -16.32 -11.02 -4.66
CA GLU A 228 -16.45 -10.51 -6.01
C GLU A 228 -15.08 -10.13 -6.56
N ILE A 229 -14.28 -9.37 -5.81
CA ILE A 229 -12.91 -8.99 -6.23
C ILE A 229 -12.03 -10.24 -6.40
N GLN A 230 -12.15 -11.22 -5.51
CA GLN A 230 -11.40 -12.48 -5.59
C GLN A 230 -11.73 -13.24 -6.88
N ALA A 231 -13.02 -13.33 -7.24
CA ALA A 231 -13.46 -14.00 -8.46
C ALA A 231 -12.92 -13.32 -9.74
N LEU A 232 -12.56 -12.03 -9.65
CA LEU A 232 -11.99 -11.29 -10.78
C LEU A 232 -10.49 -11.53 -10.99
N GLY A 233 -9.79 -12.21 -10.06
CA GLY A 233 -8.38 -12.62 -10.25
C GLY A 233 -7.34 -11.58 -9.83
N VAL A 234 -7.64 -10.79 -8.80
CA VAL A 234 -6.71 -9.80 -8.23
C VAL A 234 -5.71 -10.47 -7.26
N ALA A 235 -4.42 -10.12 -7.33
CA ALA A 235 -3.40 -10.67 -6.44
C ALA A 235 -3.46 -10.12 -5.00
N ARG A 236 -3.85 -8.84 -4.84
CA ARG A 236 -3.88 -8.16 -3.53
C ARG A 236 -5.10 -7.26 -3.38
N VAL A 237 -5.62 -7.16 -2.17
CA VAL A 237 -6.61 -6.14 -1.78
C VAL A 237 -6.13 -5.46 -0.51
N SER A 238 -6.19 -4.13 -0.50
CA SER A 238 -5.78 -3.30 0.64
C SER A 238 -7.00 -2.54 1.20
N MET A 239 -7.08 -2.36 2.52
CA MET A 239 -8.22 -1.68 3.16
C MET A 239 -8.03 -0.18 3.35
N GLY A 240 -6.85 0.36 3.03
CA GLY A 240 -6.52 1.78 3.13
C GLY A 240 -6.88 2.36 4.51
N PRO A 241 -7.46 3.56 4.60
CA PRO A 241 -7.87 4.13 5.88
C PRO A 241 -9.20 3.56 6.43
N GLY A 242 -9.84 2.62 5.74
CA GLY A 242 -11.14 2.05 6.15
C GLY A 242 -11.18 1.50 7.59
N PRO A 243 -10.19 0.72 8.04
CA PRO A 243 -10.14 0.23 9.43
C PRO A 243 -10.09 1.35 10.47
N TYR A 244 -9.38 2.44 10.20
CA TYR A 244 -9.36 3.61 11.08
C TYR A 244 -10.75 4.24 11.17
N GLY A 245 -11.41 4.47 10.01
CA GLY A 245 -12.77 5.01 9.97
C GLY A 245 -13.77 4.16 10.75
N ALA A 246 -13.67 2.83 10.68
CA ALA A 246 -14.52 1.93 11.44
C ALA A 246 -14.31 2.05 12.97
N VAL A 247 -13.06 2.19 13.42
CA VAL A 247 -12.74 2.40 14.84
C VAL A 247 -13.27 3.74 15.33
N ILE A 248 -13.07 4.83 14.57
CA ILE A 248 -13.59 6.14 14.94
C ILE A 248 -15.11 6.15 14.98
N HIS A 249 -15.78 5.52 14.02
CA HIS A 249 -17.24 5.41 14.04
C HIS A 249 -17.76 4.70 15.30
N ALA A 250 -17.14 3.57 15.68
CA ALA A 250 -17.50 2.86 16.90
C ALA A 250 -17.24 3.70 18.17
N PHE A 251 -16.14 4.44 18.19
CA PHE A 251 -15.79 5.34 19.30
C PHE A 251 -16.78 6.51 19.42
N SER A 252 -17.15 7.15 18.31
CA SER A 252 -18.15 8.22 18.28
C SER A 252 -19.51 7.73 18.76
N ASN A 253 -20.00 6.59 18.26
CA ASN A 253 -21.28 6.02 18.70
C ASN A 253 -21.30 5.72 20.22
N LEU A 254 -20.16 5.28 20.78
CA LEU A 254 -20.03 5.06 22.22
C LEU A 254 -20.13 6.37 23.00
N ILE A 255 -19.47 7.43 22.53
CA ILE A 255 -19.52 8.75 23.16
C ILE A 255 -20.94 9.32 23.08
N ASP A 256 -21.56 9.31 21.91
CA ASP A 256 -22.91 9.84 21.68
C ASP A 256 -23.98 9.09 22.48
N GLY A 257 -23.72 7.82 22.81
CA GLY A 257 -24.60 7.03 23.68
C GLY A 257 -24.41 7.26 25.18
N ILE A 258 -23.34 7.95 25.60
CA ILE A 258 -22.97 8.15 27.02
C ILE A 258 -23.07 9.62 27.45
N LEU A 259 -22.55 10.56 26.65
CA LEU A 259 -22.56 12.00 26.94
C LEU A 259 -23.91 12.64 26.59
#